data_AF-A0A916XPQ1-F1
#
_entry.id   AF-A0A916XPQ1-F1
#
_cell.length_a   1.000
_cell.length_b   1.000
_cell.length_c   1.000
_cell.angle_alpha   90.00
_cell.angle_beta   90.00
_cell.angle_gamma   90.00
#
_symmetry.space_group_name_H-M   'P 1'
#
loop_
_entity.id
_entity.type
_entity.pdbx_description
1 polymer ?
#
loop_
_entity_poly.entity_id
_entity_poly.type
_entity_poly.pdbx_seq_one_letter_code
_entity_poly.pdbx_strand_id
1 'polypeptide(L)'
;MIYEIQIRSQANNKNTSDQLIWIDSDLPTRSFEQWLMERSLLNRSGIAPVVRWSIVQTQRAAHFVLATQAKALENRIAELINGVGEVLAVPDASKALKAFQLKAVAKELAEA
;
A
#
# COMPACT_ATOMS: atom_id res chain seq x y z
N MET A 1 -3.69 0.04 15.70
CA MET A 1 -2.82 1.25 15.75
C MET A 1 -2.24 1.43 14.38
N ILE A 2 -2.26 2.65 13.83
CA ILE A 2 -1.83 2.87 12.44
C ILE A 2 -0.39 3.38 12.43
N TYR A 3 0.50 2.61 11.80
CA TYR A 3 1.89 2.95 11.58
C TYR A 3 2.08 3.44 10.15
N GLU A 4 2.61 4.64 9.98
CA GLU A 4 3.21 5.09 8.75
C GLU A 4 4.64 4.55 8.68
N ILE A 5 5.03 4.01 7.53
CA ILE A 5 6.39 3.58 7.25
C ILE A 5 6.83 4.10 5.88
N GLN A 6 8.11 4.42 5.75
CA GLN A 6 8.74 4.78 4.49
C GLN A 6 9.62 3.65 3.96
N ILE A 7 9.41 3.29 2.69
CA ILE A 7 10.17 2.29 1.96
C ILE A 7 11.26 2.95 1.13
N ARG A 8 12.49 2.44 1.21
CA ARG A 8 13.56 2.83 0.29
C ARG A 8 13.41 2.10 -1.03
N SER A 9 13.27 2.87 -2.10
CA SER A 9 13.42 2.35 -3.45
C SER A 9 14.91 2.24 -3.80
N GLN A 10 15.30 1.15 -4.47
CA GLN A 10 16.64 1.05 -5.06
C GLN A 10 16.74 1.76 -6.42
N ALA A 11 15.62 1.99 -7.09
CA ALA A 11 15.58 2.54 -8.45
C ALA A 11 15.63 4.08 -8.48
N ASN A 12 15.24 4.77 -7.39
CA ASN A 12 15.16 6.21 -7.36
C ASN A 12 15.55 6.77 -5.98
N ASN A 13 16.63 7.55 -5.93
CA ASN A 13 17.10 8.23 -4.70
C ASN A 13 16.18 9.37 -4.24
N LYS A 14 15.08 9.65 -4.97
CA LYS A 14 14.07 10.62 -4.56
C LYS A 14 13.04 9.94 -3.66
N ASN A 15 13.06 10.31 -2.38
CA ASN A 15 12.01 10.00 -1.43
C ASN A 15 10.70 10.68 -1.86
N THR A 16 9.81 9.97 -2.54
CA THR A 16 8.49 10.46 -2.94
C THR A 16 7.41 9.90 -2.02
N SER A 17 6.28 10.61 -1.91
CA SER A 17 5.14 10.19 -1.09
C SER A 17 4.59 8.80 -1.44
N ASP A 18 4.80 8.32 -2.68
CA ASP A 18 4.46 6.97 -3.15
C ASP A 18 5.17 5.84 -2.38
N GLN A 19 6.24 6.16 -1.66
CA GLN A 19 6.99 5.21 -0.84
C GLN A 19 6.48 5.10 0.60
N LEU A 20 5.39 5.80 0.94
CA LEU A 20 4.77 5.74 2.25
C LEU A 20 3.65 4.68 2.29
N ILE A 21 3.64 3.88 3.35
CA ILE A 21 2.59 2.89 3.60
C ILE A 21 2.01 3.11 5.00
N TRP A 22 0.68 3.14 5.10
CA TRP A 22 -0.03 3.13 6.38
C TRP A 22 -0.54 1.72 6.70
N ILE A 23 -0.20 1.21 7.87
CA ILE A 23 -0.47 -0.16 8.28
C ILE A 23 -1.21 -0.13 9.61
N ASP A 24 -2.43 -0.66 9.65
CA ASP A 24 -3.11 -0.93 10.90
C ASP A 24 -2.55 -2.22 11.51
N SER A 25 -2.10 -2.13 12.75
CA SER A 25 -1.54 -3.23 13.51
C SER A 25 -2.02 -3.18 14.94
N ASP A 26 -2.42 -4.34 15.47
CA ASP A 26 -2.73 -4.51 16.88
C ASP A 26 -1.46 -4.60 17.75
N LEU A 27 -0.28 -4.65 17.13
CA LEU A 27 0.99 -4.76 17.82
C LEU A 27 1.44 -3.41 18.40
N PRO A 28 2.03 -3.39 19.60
CA PRO A 28 2.75 -2.22 20.09
C PRO A 28 4.01 -1.98 19.24
N THR A 29 4.53 -0.75 19.24
CA THR A 29 5.59 -0.29 18.32
C THR A 29 6.81 -1.19 18.33
N ARG A 30 7.24 -1.64 19.52
CA ARG A 30 8.40 -2.53 19.66
C ARG A 30 8.18 -3.91 19.03
N SER A 31 6.99 -4.47 19.17
CA SER A 31 6.62 -5.75 18.56
C SER A 31 6.43 -5.61 17.05
N PHE A 32 5.93 -4.47 16.59
CA PHE A 32 5.85 -4.16 15.16
C PHE A 32 7.25 -4.02 14.53
N GLU A 33 8.17 -3.30 15.18
CA GLU A 33 9.58 -3.25 14.76
C GLU A 33 10.20 -4.65 14.69
N GLN A 34 9.96 -5.49 15.70
CA GLN A 34 10.47 -6.85 15.71
C GLN A 34 9.88 -7.70 14.58
N TRP A 35 8.58 -7.58 14.32
CA TRP A 35 7.90 -8.26 13.21
C TRP A 35 8.52 -7.90 11.85
N LEU A 36 8.91 -6.63 11.66
CA LEU A 36 9.65 -6.17 10.48
C LEU A 36 11.08 -6.73 10.42
N MET A 37 11.78 -6.82 11.55
CA MET A 37 13.13 -7.38 11.63
C MET A 37 13.14 -8.88 11.31
N GLU A 38 12.18 -9.64 11.82
CA GLU A 38 12.04 -11.08 11.56
C GLU A 38 11.83 -11.39 10.08
N ARG A 39 11.28 -10.44 9.33
CA ARG A 39 11.06 -10.52 7.87
C ARG A 39 12.17 -9.89 7.05
N SER A 40 13.27 -9.48 7.68
CA SER A 40 14.37 -8.75 7.02
C SER A 40 13.94 -7.44 6.35
N LEU A 41 12.77 -6.89 6.72
CA LEU A 41 12.25 -5.62 6.21
C LEU A 41 12.87 -4.42 6.94
N LEU A 42 13.34 -4.62 8.17
CA LEU A 42 14.01 -3.63 9.00
C LEU A 42 15.33 -4.21 9.54
N ASN A 43 16.39 -3.40 9.59
CA ASN A 43 17.66 -3.79 10.21
C ASN A 43 18.32 -2.60 10.91
N ARG A 44 19.29 -2.90 11.79
CA ARG A 44 20.05 -1.88 12.53
C ARG A 44 21.12 -1.20 11.69
N SER A 45 21.54 -1.81 10.60
CA SER A 45 22.59 -1.31 9.70
C SER A 45 22.13 -0.15 8.83
N GLY A 46 20.83 0.17 8.82
CA GLY A 46 20.29 1.27 8.05
C GLY A 46 20.33 1.03 6.55
N ILE A 47 20.43 -0.22 6.08
CA ILE A 47 20.37 -0.59 4.64
C ILE A 47 19.04 -1.30 4.33
N ALA A 48 18.21 -1.57 5.34
CA ALA A 48 16.95 -2.26 5.16
C ALA A 48 15.93 -1.47 4.30
N PRO A 49 14.99 -2.19 3.66
CA PRO A 49 13.88 -1.61 2.91
C PRO A 49 13.08 -0.58 3.69
N VAL A 50 12.71 -0.89 4.92
CA VAL A 50 12.01 0.03 5.81
C VAL A 50 13.04 0.87 6.55
N VAL A 51 12.79 2.17 6.60
CA VAL A 51 13.62 3.12 7.33
C VAL A 51 13.17 3.19 8.79
N ARG A 52 14.05 2.93 9.76
CA ARG A 52 13.64 2.85 11.17
C ARG A 52 13.01 4.14 11.70
N TRP A 53 13.57 5.29 11.34
CA TRP A 53 13.10 6.60 11.81
C TRP A 53 11.81 7.07 11.13
N SER A 54 11.32 6.36 10.12
CA SER A 54 10.04 6.67 9.47
C SER A 54 8.86 5.91 10.05
N ILE A 55 9.07 5.03 11.03
CA ILE A 55 7.99 4.33 11.72
C ILE A 55 7.33 5.29 12.72
N VAL A 56 6.24 5.90 12.30
CA VAL A 56 5.50 6.88 13.10
C VAL A 56 4.04 6.48 13.24
N GLN A 57 3.44 6.75 14.41
CA GLN A 57 2.01 6.53 14.60
C GLN A 57 1.22 7.66 13.96
N THR A 58 0.13 7.31 13.29
CA THR A 58 -0.74 8.26 12.58
C THR A 58 -2.22 7.94 12.79
N GLN A 59 -3.08 8.89 12.41
CA GLN A 59 -4.54 8.74 12.38
C GLN A 59 -5.08 8.64 10.95
N ARG A 60 -4.22 8.59 9.94
CA ARG A 60 -4.61 8.38 8.54
C ARG A 60 -5.24 7.00 8.36
N ALA A 61 -6.10 6.86 7.35
CA ALA A 61 -6.64 5.56 6.99
C ALA A 61 -5.52 4.60 6.58
N ALA A 62 -5.56 3.37 7.11
CA ALA A 62 -4.57 2.36 6.78
C ALA A 62 -4.76 1.84 5.35
N HIS A 63 -3.66 1.64 4.64
CA HIS A 63 -3.64 0.91 3.37
C HIS A 63 -3.79 -0.59 3.59
N PHE A 64 -3.21 -1.12 4.67
CA PHE A 64 -3.18 -2.54 4.98
C PHE A 64 -3.53 -2.80 6.44
N VAL A 65 -4.18 -3.94 6.69
CA VAL A 65 -4.42 -4.46 8.04
C VAL A 65 -3.47 -5.63 8.29
N LEU A 66 -2.51 -5.48 9.19
CA LEU A 66 -1.43 -6.45 9.42
C LEU A 66 -1.96 -7.85 9.76
N ALA A 67 -3.01 -7.92 10.59
CA ALA A 67 -3.59 -9.17 11.07
C ALA A 67 -4.13 -10.07 9.95
N THR A 68 -4.60 -9.48 8.84
CA THR A 68 -5.26 -10.22 7.74
C THR A 68 -4.50 -10.14 6.42
N GLN A 69 -3.65 -9.13 6.24
CA GLN A 69 -3.02 -8.80 4.95
C GLN A 69 -1.48 -8.78 5.01
N ALA A 70 -0.86 -9.44 5.99
CA ALA A 70 0.60 -9.54 6.13
C ALA A 70 1.33 -9.89 4.82
N LYS A 71 0.84 -10.89 4.07
CA LYS A 71 1.46 -11.31 2.80
C LYS A 71 1.30 -10.27 1.68
N ALA A 72 0.16 -9.57 1.63
CA ALA A 72 -0.07 -8.50 0.66
C ALA A 72 0.82 -7.29 0.95
N LEU A 73 1.05 -6.98 2.23
CA LEU A 73 1.98 -5.96 2.67
C LEU A 73 3.42 -6.29 2.24
N GLU A 74 3.89 -7.51 2.48
CA GLU A 74 5.23 -7.95 2.05
C GLU A 74 5.42 -7.82 0.54
N ASN A 75 4.44 -8.26 -0.26
CA ASN A 75 4.46 -8.10 -1.71
C ASN A 75 4.54 -6.63 -2.12
N ARG A 76 3.72 -5.76 -1.51
CA ARG A 76 3.73 -4.33 -1.82
C ARG A 76 5.07 -3.68 -1.51
N ILE A 77 5.70 -4.06 -0.39
CA ILE A 77 7.03 -3.58 -0.04
C ILE A 77 8.05 -4.06 -1.09
N ALA A 78 7.99 -5.32 -1.52
CA ALA A 78 8.86 -5.85 -2.57
C ALA A 78 8.72 -5.11 -3.91
N GLU A 79 7.48 -4.76 -4.30
CA GLU A 79 7.22 -3.94 -5.48
C GLU A 79 7.86 -2.54 -5.37
N LEU A 80 7.74 -1.91 -4.20
CA LEU A 80 8.30 -0.57 -3.97
C LEU A 80 9.84 -0.55 -3.95
N ILE A 81 10.47 -1.62 -3.43
CA ILE A 81 11.93 -1.76 -3.39
C ILE A 81 12.49 -1.87 -4.81
N ASN A 82 11.96 -2.81 -5.60
CA ASN A 82 12.46 -3.14 -6.93
C ASN A 82 12.11 -2.09 -7.99
N GLY A 83 11.38 -1.05 -7.58
CA GLY A 83 10.66 -0.18 -8.48
C GLY A 83 9.43 -0.91 -8.99
N VAL A 84 8.30 -0.21 -9.02
CA VAL A 84 7.18 -0.66 -9.85
C VAL A 84 7.76 -0.67 -11.26
N GLY A 85 8.13 -1.85 -11.77
CA GLY A 85 8.47 -2.01 -13.18
C GLY A 85 7.37 -1.29 -13.93
N GLU A 86 7.76 -0.29 -14.74
CA GLU A 86 6.89 0.68 -15.38
C GLU A 86 5.47 0.16 -15.46
N VAL A 87 4.55 0.80 -14.73
CA VAL A 87 3.12 0.58 -14.96
C VAL A 87 2.92 0.97 -16.42
N LEU A 88 2.99 -0.02 -17.32
CA LEU A 88 2.45 0.06 -18.65
C LEU A 88 1.03 0.58 -18.45
N ALA A 89 0.83 1.81 -18.90
CA ALA A 89 -0.34 2.62 -18.67
C ALA A 89 -1.60 1.76 -18.54
N VAL A 90 -2.21 1.76 -17.36
CA VAL A 90 -3.58 1.26 -17.23
C VAL A 90 -4.42 2.12 -18.16
N PRO A 91 -5.06 1.57 -19.22
CA PRO A 91 -5.95 2.37 -20.04
C PRO A 91 -7.18 2.73 -19.19
N ASP A 92 -7.18 3.97 -18.70
CA ASP A 92 -8.33 4.81 -18.38
C ASP A 92 -9.55 4.08 -17.77
N ALA A 93 -9.68 4.16 -16.44
CA ALA A 93 -10.88 3.78 -15.69
C ALA A 93 -12.17 4.45 -16.22
N SER A 94 -12.07 5.48 -17.05
CA SER A 94 -13.19 6.11 -17.76
C SER A 94 -13.94 5.15 -18.70
N LYS A 95 -13.31 4.08 -19.21
CA LYS A 95 -13.99 3.09 -20.07
C LYS A 95 -14.83 2.08 -19.28
N ALA A 96 -14.43 1.75 -18.05
CA ALA A 96 -15.18 0.80 -17.21
C ALA A 96 -16.51 1.39 -16.70
N LEU A 97 -16.57 2.72 -16.45
CA LEU A 97 -17.79 3.39 -16.00
C LEU A 97 -18.89 3.39 -17.09
N LYS A 98 -18.50 3.56 -18.36
CA LYS A 98 -19.45 3.54 -19.50
C LYS A 98 -20.06 2.16 -19.76
N ALA A 99 -19.37 1.07 -19.41
CA ALA A 99 -19.89 -0.28 -19.54
C ALA A 99 -20.92 -0.64 -18.46
N PHE A 100 -20.85 -0.02 -17.27
CA PHE A 100 -21.81 -0.23 -16.18
C PHE A 100 -23.10 0.60 -16.32
N GLN A 101 -23.06 1.75 -16.99
CA GLN A 101 -24.24 2.59 -17.19
C GLN A 101 -25.23 2.07 -18.23
N LEU A 102 -24.88 1.06 -19.04
CA LEU A 102 -25.75 0.52 -20.10
C LEU A 102 -26.63 -0.66 -19.68
N LYS A 103 -26.63 -1.06 -18.39
CA LYS A 103 -27.40 -2.23 -17.92
C LYS A 103 -28.42 -1.96 -16.81
N ALA A 104 -28.66 -0.70 -16.46
CA ALA A 104 -29.76 -0.29 -15.61
C ALA A 104 -30.53 0.82 -16.32
N VAL A 105 -31.87 0.74 -16.34
CA VAL A 105 -32.81 1.64 -17.03
C VAL A 105 -33.10 1.29 -18.51
N ALA A 106 -33.73 0.14 -18.73
CA ALA A 106 -34.70 -0.03 -19.83
C ALA A 106 -35.78 -1.05 -19.45
N LYS A 107 -36.23 -0.99 -18.19
CA LYS A 107 -37.45 -1.67 -17.76
C LYS A 107 -38.26 -0.62 -17.00
N GLU A 108 -39.51 -0.45 -17.42
CA GLU A 108 -40.55 0.43 -16.86
C GLU A 108 -40.49 1.92 -17.27
N LEU A 109 -41.10 2.26 -18.40
CA LEU A 109 -42.29 3.15 -18.47
C LEU A 109 -42.64 3.45 -19.94
N ALA A 110 -43.74 2.89 -20.44
CA ALA A 110 -44.65 3.49 -21.41
C ALA A 110 -45.81 2.52 -21.65
N GLU A 111 -46.62 2.34 -20.60
CA GLU A 111 -48.03 1.99 -20.74
C GLU A 111 -48.77 3.34 -20.80
N ALA A 112 -49.38 3.64 -21.95
CA ALA A 112 -50.52 4.53 -22.15
C ALA A 112 -51.03 4.37 -23.59
#